data_AF-A0A3D4LMK3-F1
#
_entry.id   AF-A0A3D4LMK3-F1
#
_cell.length_a   1.000
_cell.length_b   1.000
_cell.length_c   1.000
_cell.angle_alpha   90.00
_cell.angle_beta   90.00
_cell.angle_gamma   90.00
#
_symmetry.space_group_name_H-M   'P 1'
#
loop_
_entity.id
_entity.type
_entity.pdbx_description
1 polymer ?
#
loop_
_entity_poly.entity_id
_entity_poly.type
_entity_poly.pdbx_seq_one_letter_code
_entity_poly.pdbx_strand_id
1 'polypeptide(L)'
;MIPMDKLKQYKGKKLGYIKMSLIIIISISLHNFPEGVAVGSSYVYSDNLGIKIGLLIAAHDIPEGISVGVPLIMAGLSPVMVVFLTLLTGVPTALGAVFGALAGGISDYFIAFCLSAAASSMLYVSANELIPEANMLYNGKSSSVLLLLGFMCGCYISFAV
;
A
#
# COMPACT_ATOMS: atom_id res chain seq x y z
N MET A 1 14.45 20.29 1.70
CA MET A 1 13.21 20.94 2.15
C MET A 1 12.60 21.65 0.94
N ILE A 2 11.36 21.36 0.57
CA ILE A 2 10.73 21.95 -0.62
C ILE A 2 10.49 23.45 -0.34
N PRO A 3 10.84 24.36 -1.26
CA PRO A 3 10.68 25.81 -1.05
C PRO A 3 9.20 26.19 -0.80
N MET A 4 8.95 26.97 0.26
CA MET A 4 7.60 27.35 0.74
C MET A 4 6.81 28.18 -0.28
N ASP A 5 7.51 28.87 -1.17
CA ASP A 5 7.02 29.62 -2.32
C ASP A 5 6.36 28.74 -3.39
N LYS A 6 6.82 27.50 -3.57
CA LYS A 6 6.16 26.52 -4.46
C LYS A 6 4.88 25.93 -3.88
N LEU A 7 4.65 26.03 -2.56
CA LEU A 7 3.42 25.55 -1.92
C LEU A 7 2.20 26.44 -2.25
N LYS A 8 2.41 27.70 -2.66
CA LYS A 8 1.31 28.59 -3.10
C LYS A 8 0.67 28.15 -4.42
N GLN A 9 1.38 27.38 -5.25
CA GLN A 9 0.84 26.80 -6.50
C GLN A 9 -0.18 25.67 -6.24
N TYR A 10 -0.23 25.12 -5.02
CA TYR A 10 -1.15 24.05 -4.62
C TYR A 10 -2.46 24.55 -3.98
N LYS A 11 -2.62 25.88 -3.81
CA LYS A 11 -3.88 26.48 -3.37
C LYS A 11 -4.95 26.28 -4.46
N GLY A 12 -5.76 25.23 -4.31
CA GLY A 12 -6.94 24.96 -5.14
C GLY A 12 -7.29 23.47 -5.31
N LYS A 13 -6.34 22.55 -5.08
CA LYS A 13 -6.54 21.10 -5.28
C LYS A 13 -6.88 20.30 -4.01
N LYS A 14 -7.17 20.96 -2.88
CA LYS A 14 -7.46 20.30 -1.58
C LYS A 14 -8.49 19.19 -1.70
N LEU A 15 -9.59 19.44 -2.41
CA LEU A 15 -10.64 18.43 -2.63
C LEU A 15 -10.16 17.23 -3.47
N GLY A 16 -9.26 17.46 -4.43
CA GLY A 16 -8.66 16.41 -5.25
C GLY A 16 -7.79 15.48 -4.42
N TYR A 17 -6.90 16.04 -3.59
CA TYR A 17 -6.03 15.24 -2.71
C TYR A 17 -6.79 14.50 -1.62
N ILE A 18 -7.88 15.07 -1.08
CA ILE A 18 -8.76 14.35 -0.15
C ILE A 18 -9.40 13.14 -0.84
N LYS A 19 -9.94 13.31 -2.07
CA LYS A 19 -10.53 12.21 -2.84
C LYS A 19 -9.51 11.12 -3.15
N MET A 20 -8.34 11.50 -3.66
CA MET A 20 -7.22 10.58 -3.90
C MET A 20 -6.84 9.82 -2.62
N SER A 21 -6.69 10.52 -1.49
CA SER A 21 -6.34 9.89 -0.22
C SER A 21 -7.40 8.88 0.24
N LEU A 22 -8.70 9.21 0.09
CA LEU A 22 -9.79 8.28 0.44
C LEU A 22 -9.76 7.02 -0.45
N ILE A 23 -9.56 7.20 -1.75
CA ILE A 23 -9.44 6.09 -2.70
C ILE A 23 -8.26 5.18 -2.34
N ILE A 24 -7.10 5.77 -2.03
CA ILE A 24 -5.89 5.05 -1.62
C ILE A 24 -6.14 4.31 -0.31
N ILE A 25 -6.69 4.97 0.72
CA ILE A 25 -7.01 4.37 2.02
C ILE A 25 -7.92 3.15 1.86
N ILE A 26 -8.99 3.25 1.08
CA ILE A 26 -9.93 2.15 0.85
C ILE A 26 -9.25 1.00 0.12
N SER A 27 -8.51 1.31 -0.94
CA SER A 27 -7.85 0.30 -1.78
C SER A 27 -6.74 -0.44 -1.04
N ILE A 28 -5.92 0.28 -0.26
CA ILE A 28 -4.89 -0.31 0.60
C ILE A 28 -5.56 -1.14 1.70
N SER A 29 -6.63 -0.65 2.33
CA SER A 29 -7.37 -1.46 3.31
C SER A 29 -7.86 -2.81 2.75
N LEU A 30 -8.29 -2.84 1.48
CA LEU A 30 -8.68 -4.06 0.78
C LEU A 30 -7.49 -4.96 0.42
N HIS A 31 -6.30 -4.40 0.23
CA HIS A 31 -5.06 -5.14 -0.03
C HIS A 31 -4.49 -5.78 1.23
N ASN A 32 -4.47 -5.01 2.31
CA ASN A 32 -3.88 -5.35 3.60
C ASN A 32 -4.60 -6.50 4.30
N PHE A 33 -5.91 -6.69 4.04
CA PHE A 33 -6.63 -7.83 4.61
C PHE A 33 -6.09 -9.19 4.11
N PRO A 34 -6.02 -9.46 2.79
CA PRO A 34 -5.28 -10.61 2.22
C PRO A 34 -3.87 -10.83 2.77
N GLU A 35 -3.09 -9.76 2.91
CA GLU A 35 -1.73 -9.83 3.46
C GLU A 35 -1.74 -10.31 4.91
N GLY A 36 -2.63 -9.73 5.73
CA GLY A 36 -2.86 -10.15 7.09
C GLY A 36 -3.17 -11.64 7.15
N VAL A 37 -4.09 -12.13 6.31
CA VAL A 37 -4.46 -13.54 6.23
C VAL A 37 -3.22 -14.41 5.97
N ALA A 38 -2.34 -14.02 5.05
CA ALA A 38 -1.10 -14.73 4.77
C ALA A 38 -0.17 -14.78 5.98
N VAL A 39 0.00 -13.66 6.70
CA VAL A 39 0.78 -13.60 7.96
C VAL A 39 0.19 -14.56 8.99
N GLY A 40 -1.10 -14.47 9.28
CA GLY A 40 -1.79 -15.30 10.27
C GLY A 40 -1.67 -16.80 9.99
N SER A 41 -1.93 -17.20 8.75
CA SER A 41 -1.83 -18.61 8.35
C SER A 41 -0.40 -19.14 8.36
N SER A 42 0.58 -18.29 8.06
CA SER A 42 1.99 -18.69 8.11
C SER A 42 2.48 -19.00 9.53
N TYR A 43 1.95 -18.31 10.56
CA TYR A 43 2.20 -18.63 11.97
C TYR A 43 1.59 -19.97 12.37
N VAL A 44 0.39 -20.30 11.89
CA VAL A 44 -0.23 -21.62 12.14
C VAL A 44 0.58 -22.75 11.52
N TYR A 45 1.18 -22.51 10.36
CA TYR A 45 2.05 -23.48 9.71
C TYR A 45 3.37 -23.68 10.47
N SER A 46 4.07 -22.60 10.81
CA SER A 46 5.24 -22.64 11.71
C SER A 46 5.62 -21.25 12.20
N ASP A 47 6.05 -21.12 13.46
CA ASP A 47 6.50 -19.85 14.05
C ASP A 47 7.63 -19.19 13.24
N ASN A 48 8.57 -19.97 12.72
CA ASN A 48 9.70 -19.46 11.94
C ASN A 48 9.23 -18.82 10.64
N LEU A 49 8.29 -19.46 9.94
CA LEU A 49 7.68 -18.90 8.73
C LEU A 49 6.84 -17.67 9.07
N GLY A 50 6.05 -17.73 10.13
CA GLY A 50 5.26 -16.61 10.65
C GLY A 50 6.08 -15.35 10.87
N ILE A 51 7.19 -15.47 11.62
CA ILE A 51 8.08 -14.34 11.90
C ILE A 51 8.69 -13.78 10.62
N LYS A 52 9.13 -14.65 9.69
CA LYS A 52 9.72 -14.21 8.41
C LYS A 52 8.72 -13.45 7.56
N ILE A 53 7.51 -13.98 7.38
CA ILE A 53 6.46 -13.36 6.58
C ILE A 53 5.99 -12.07 7.25
N GLY A 54 5.81 -12.06 8.57
CA GLY A 54 5.45 -10.85 9.32
C GLY A 54 6.47 -9.72 9.17
N LEU A 55 7.77 -10.02 9.26
CA LEU A 55 8.83 -9.01 9.02
C LEU A 55 8.88 -8.54 7.57
N LEU A 56 8.65 -9.45 6.61
CA LEU A 56 8.59 -9.11 5.19
C LEU A 56 7.42 -8.14 4.90
N ILE A 57 6.22 -8.44 5.40
CA ILE A 57 5.05 -7.57 5.23
C ILE A 57 5.25 -6.25 5.97
N ALA A 58 5.80 -6.25 7.19
CA ALA A 58 6.10 -5.01 7.91
C ALA A 58 7.07 -4.09 7.13
N ALA A 59 8.02 -4.66 6.38
CA ALA A 59 8.89 -3.89 5.51
C ALA A 59 8.17 -3.38 4.24
N HIS A 60 7.21 -4.14 3.73
CA HIS A 60 6.35 -3.79 2.58
C HIS A 60 5.41 -2.61 2.90
N ASP A 61 4.83 -2.62 4.11
CA ASP A 61 3.87 -1.60 4.58
C ASP A 61 4.51 -0.20 4.73
N ILE A 62 5.84 -0.10 4.85
CA ILE A 62 6.52 1.20 4.96
C ILE A 62 6.32 2.04 3.69
N PRO A 63 6.71 1.56 2.48
CA PRO A 63 6.36 2.19 1.21
C PRO A 63 4.87 2.50 1.05
N GLU A 64 3.99 1.56 1.42
CA GLU A 64 2.54 1.76 1.28
C GLU A 64 2.02 2.87 2.18
N GLY A 65 2.46 2.91 3.44
CA GLY A 65 2.11 3.96 4.39
C GLY A 65 2.55 5.34 3.90
N ILE A 66 3.71 5.44 3.24
CA ILE A 66 4.16 6.67 2.58
C ILE A 66 3.20 7.07 1.44
N SER A 67 2.74 6.10 0.65
CA SER A 67 1.79 6.35 -0.45
C SER A 67 0.44 6.90 0.04
N VAL A 68 0.00 6.54 1.25
CA VAL A 68 -1.17 7.12 1.93
C VAL A 68 -0.84 8.52 2.48
N GLY A 69 0.31 8.65 3.15
CA GLY A 69 0.65 9.84 3.91
C GLY A 69 0.92 11.07 3.03
N VAL A 70 1.60 10.90 1.90
CA VAL A 70 1.95 12.00 0.98
C VAL A 70 0.72 12.79 0.49
N PRO A 71 -0.33 12.18 -0.10
CA PRO A 71 -1.51 12.93 -0.55
C PRO A 71 -2.30 13.54 0.61
N LEU A 72 -2.30 12.94 1.81
CA LEU A 72 -2.92 13.54 3.00
C LEU A 72 -2.18 14.82 3.45
N ILE A 73 -0.85 14.82 3.40
CA ILE A 73 -0.03 16.02 3.65
C ILE A 73 -0.33 17.08 2.59
N MET A 74 -0.42 16.69 1.31
CA MET A 74 -0.76 17.60 0.21
C MET A 74 -2.19 18.15 0.31
N ALA A 75 -3.12 17.41 0.92
CA ALA A 75 -4.45 17.88 1.29
C ALA A 75 -4.45 18.88 2.47
N GLY A 76 -3.30 19.09 3.12
CA GLY A 76 -3.12 20.04 4.21
C GLY A 76 -3.60 19.54 5.56
N LEU A 77 -3.60 18.22 5.79
CA LEU A 77 -3.90 17.65 7.10
C LEU A 77 -2.72 17.85 8.07
N SER A 78 -3.02 17.87 9.36
CA SER A 78 -1.97 17.94 10.40
C SER A 78 -1.15 16.64 10.44
N PRO A 79 0.15 16.69 10.80
CA PRO A 79 0.99 15.50 10.87
C PRO A 79 0.41 14.37 11.72
N VAL A 80 -0.24 14.71 12.84
CA VAL A 80 -0.90 13.73 13.72
C VAL A 80 -2.05 13.03 13.01
N MET A 81 -2.87 13.77 12.26
CA MET A 81 -3.98 13.19 11.51
C MET A 81 -3.48 12.30 10.37
N VAL A 82 -2.39 12.70 9.70
CA VAL A 82 -1.75 11.89 8.65
C VAL A 82 -1.29 10.56 9.23
N VAL A 83 -0.51 10.58 10.32
CA VAL A 83 -0.03 9.36 10.98
C VAL A 83 -1.20 8.49 11.44
N PHE A 84 -2.23 9.08 12.05
CA PHE A 84 -3.40 8.34 12.51
C PHE A 84 -4.15 7.65 11.35
N LEU A 85 -4.41 8.36 10.25
CA LEU A 85 -5.09 7.79 9.09
C LEU A 85 -4.25 6.73 8.39
N THR A 86 -2.94 6.90 8.29
CA THR A 86 -2.02 5.89 7.77
C THR A 86 -1.98 4.65 8.68
N LEU A 87 -1.97 4.81 10.01
CA LEU A 87 -2.03 3.66 10.92
C LEU A 87 -3.35 2.88 10.81
N LEU A 88 -4.46 3.57 10.54
CA LEU A 88 -5.76 2.93 10.35
C LEU A 88 -5.77 1.99 9.13
N THR A 89 -4.95 2.22 8.10
CA THR A 89 -4.86 1.30 6.95
C THR A 89 -4.19 -0.03 7.30
N GLY A 90 -3.48 -0.12 8.43
CA GLY A 90 -2.91 -1.38 8.94
C GLY A 90 -3.88 -2.24 9.77
N VAL A 91 -5.04 -1.70 10.18
CA VAL A 91 -6.05 -2.46 10.93
C VAL A 91 -6.55 -3.69 10.15
N PRO A 92 -6.83 -3.60 8.83
CA PRO A 92 -7.15 -4.76 8.01
C PRO A 92 -6.08 -5.86 8.04
N THR A 93 -4.77 -5.53 8.06
CA THR A 93 -3.70 -6.52 8.21
C THR A 93 -3.82 -7.27 9.53
N ALA A 94 -4.05 -6.55 10.63
CA ALA A 94 -4.22 -7.17 11.95
C ALA A 94 -5.45 -8.09 11.99
N LEU A 95 -6.59 -7.63 11.44
CA LEU A 95 -7.82 -8.43 11.36
C LEU A 95 -7.63 -9.66 10.47
N GLY A 96 -6.97 -9.50 9.33
CA GLY A 96 -6.62 -10.58 8.42
C GLY A 96 -5.72 -11.61 9.11
N ALA A 97 -4.74 -11.18 9.91
CA ALA A 97 -3.85 -12.08 10.64
C ALA A 97 -4.58 -12.90 11.69
N VAL A 98 -5.49 -12.29 12.46
CA VAL A 98 -6.34 -13.05 13.39
C VAL A 98 -7.22 -14.04 12.62
N PHE A 99 -7.84 -13.62 11.53
CA PHE A 99 -8.67 -14.49 10.69
C PHE A 99 -7.87 -15.66 10.13
N GLY A 100 -6.71 -15.40 9.52
CA GLY A 100 -5.86 -16.41 8.92
C GLY A 100 -5.28 -17.40 9.93
N ALA A 101 -5.08 -16.96 11.18
CA ALA A 101 -4.67 -17.84 12.26
C ALA A 101 -5.82 -18.74 12.76
N LEU A 102 -7.03 -18.21 12.84
CA LEU A 102 -8.21 -18.96 13.30
C LEU A 102 -8.77 -19.92 12.23
N ALA A 103 -8.68 -19.56 10.96
CA ALA A 103 -9.31 -20.29 9.87
C ALA A 103 -8.73 -21.71 9.64
N GLY A 104 -7.50 -21.99 10.13
CA GLY A 104 -6.92 -23.34 10.17
C GLY A 104 -7.03 -24.13 8.85
N GLY A 105 -6.14 -23.84 7.90
CA GLY A 105 -6.15 -24.46 6.56
C GLY A 105 -7.07 -23.70 5.61
N ILE A 106 -6.55 -22.63 5.02
CA ILE A 106 -7.31 -21.77 4.10
C ILE A 106 -7.50 -22.48 2.75
N SER A 107 -8.73 -22.48 2.24
CA SER A 107 -9.03 -23.00 0.91
C SER A 107 -8.29 -22.22 -0.18
N ASP A 108 -7.74 -22.94 -1.16
CA ASP A 108 -7.10 -22.36 -2.35
C ASP A 108 -8.02 -21.35 -3.08
N TYR A 109 -9.34 -21.58 -3.08
CA TYR A 109 -10.31 -20.64 -3.65
C TYR A 109 -10.35 -19.31 -2.90
N PHE A 110 -10.23 -19.34 -1.57
CA PHE A 110 -10.21 -18.13 -0.76
C PHE A 110 -8.87 -17.39 -0.94
N ILE A 111 -7.75 -18.11 -0.99
CA ILE A 111 -6.44 -17.53 -1.29
C ILE A 111 -6.46 -16.84 -2.66
N ALA A 112 -6.97 -17.52 -3.69
CA ALA A 112 -7.08 -16.96 -5.04
C ALA A 112 -7.97 -15.73 -5.09
N PHE A 113 -9.10 -15.73 -4.37
CA PHE A 113 -9.97 -14.57 -4.23
C PHE A 113 -9.24 -13.39 -3.56
N CYS A 114 -8.58 -13.62 -2.43
CA CYS A 114 -7.81 -12.63 -1.70
C CYS A 114 -6.69 -12.03 -2.58
N LEU A 115 -5.94 -12.87 -3.30
CA LEU A 115 -4.86 -12.44 -4.17
C LEU A 115 -5.39 -11.63 -5.37
N SER A 116 -6.51 -12.06 -5.95
CA SER A 116 -7.18 -11.31 -7.03
C SER A 116 -7.65 -9.94 -6.54
N ALA A 117 -8.22 -9.85 -5.34
CA ALA A 117 -8.67 -8.60 -4.75
C ALA A 117 -7.48 -7.66 -4.47
N ALA A 118 -6.41 -8.18 -3.85
CA ALA A 118 -5.18 -7.45 -3.55
C ALA A 118 -4.48 -6.93 -4.82
N ALA A 119 -4.36 -7.77 -5.85
CA ALA A 119 -3.78 -7.38 -7.13
C ALA A 119 -4.61 -6.29 -7.83
N SER A 120 -5.94 -6.43 -7.80
CA SER A 120 -6.85 -5.48 -8.44
C SER A 120 -6.84 -4.11 -7.78
N SER A 121 -6.82 -4.05 -6.44
CA SER A 121 -6.77 -2.79 -5.72
C SER A 121 -5.46 -2.03 -5.98
N MET A 122 -4.33 -2.73 -5.96
CA MET A 122 -3.02 -2.11 -6.20
C MET A 122 -2.80 -1.71 -7.65
N LEU A 123 -3.32 -2.47 -8.62
CA LEU A 123 -3.34 -2.05 -10.02
C LEU A 123 -4.12 -0.75 -10.20
N TYR A 124 -5.31 -0.65 -9.61
CA TYR A 124 -6.13 0.55 -9.70
C TYR A 124 -5.44 1.78 -9.09
N VAL A 125 -4.95 1.66 -7.85
CA VAL A 125 -4.25 2.75 -7.14
C VAL A 125 -2.99 3.18 -7.89
N SER A 126 -2.18 2.23 -8.34
CA SER A 126 -0.95 2.54 -9.07
C SER A 126 -1.24 3.28 -10.36
N ALA A 127 -2.19 2.80 -11.15
CA ALA A 127 -2.48 3.34 -12.47
C ALA A 127 -3.25 4.66 -12.45
N ASN A 128 -4.23 4.82 -11.55
CA ASN A 128 -5.14 5.97 -11.57
C ASN A 128 -4.73 7.08 -10.58
N GLU A 129 -4.00 6.74 -9.51
CA GLU A 129 -3.66 7.69 -8.46
C GLU A 129 -2.15 7.96 -8.43
N LEU A 130 -1.33 6.93 -8.18
CA LEU A 130 0.10 7.12 -7.89
C LEU A 130 0.92 7.53 -9.11
N ILE A 131 0.79 6.84 -10.25
CA ILE A 131 1.56 7.14 -11.48
C ILE A 131 1.21 8.53 -12.02
N PRO A 132 -0.08 8.92 -12.18
CA PRO A 132 -0.44 10.24 -12.65
C PRO A 132 0.07 11.35 -11.71
N GLU A 133 -0.07 11.17 -10.40
CA GLU A 133 0.41 12.16 -9.42
C GLU A 133 1.95 12.26 -9.43
N ALA A 134 2.67 11.14 -9.51
CA ALA A 134 4.14 11.15 -9.60
C ALA A 134 4.65 11.89 -10.84
N ASN A 135 3.96 11.76 -11.98
CA ASN A 135 4.29 12.49 -13.21
C ASN A 135 3.92 13.98 -13.13
N MET A 136 2.88 14.36 -12.38
CA MET A 136 2.55 15.75 -12.12
C MET A 136 3.55 16.42 -11.17
N LEU A 137 4.02 15.69 -10.15
CA LEU A 137 4.98 16.18 -9.16
C LEU A 137 6.39 16.35 -9.74
N TYR A 138 6.76 15.55 -10.73
CA TYR A 138 8.09 15.54 -11.32
C TYR A 138 8.04 15.53 -12.87
N ASN A 139 8.47 16.63 -13.49
CA ASN A 139 8.46 16.83 -14.95
C ASN A 139 9.58 16.08 -15.71
N GLY A 140 10.07 14.95 -15.20
CA GLY A 140 11.14 14.17 -15.83
C GLY A 140 10.80 12.69 -15.94
N LYS A 141 11.68 11.92 -16.60
CA LYS A 141 11.44 10.48 -16.85
C LYS A 141 11.72 9.58 -15.64
N SER A 142 12.19 10.13 -14.52
CA SER A 142 12.59 9.37 -13.34
C SER A 142 11.46 8.50 -12.80
N SER A 143 10.22 9.02 -12.75
CA SER A 143 9.04 8.25 -12.31
C SER A 143 8.81 7.01 -13.19
N SER A 144 8.92 7.17 -14.51
CA SER A 144 8.78 6.05 -15.47
C SER A 144 9.95 5.06 -15.42
N VAL A 145 11.18 5.54 -15.24
CA VAL A 145 12.38 4.70 -15.13
C VAL A 145 12.33 3.87 -13.85
N LEU A 146 11.99 4.48 -12.71
CA LEU A 146 11.86 3.79 -11.42
C LEU A 146 10.73 2.76 -11.46
N LEU A 147 9.60 3.08 -12.10
CA LEU A 147 8.51 2.12 -12.31
C LEU A 147 8.97 0.91 -13.15
N LEU A 148 9.68 1.14 -14.25
CA LEU A 148 10.21 0.07 -15.09
C LEU A 148 11.20 -0.82 -14.33
N LEU A 149 12.12 -0.21 -13.59
CA LEU A 149 13.08 -0.95 -12.76
C LEU A 149 12.37 -1.77 -11.69
N GLY A 150 11.39 -1.19 -10.99
CA GLY A 150 10.57 -1.89 -10.00
C GLY A 150 9.84 -3.09 -10.60
N PHE A 151 9.21 -2.92 -11.77
CA PHE A 151 8.54 -4.00 -12.49
C PHE A 151 9.52 -5.11 -12.90
N MET A 152 10.68 -4.77 -13.48
CA MET A 152 11.70 -5.74 -13.86
C MET A 152 12.27 -6.51 -12.65
N CYS A 153 12.52 -5.83 -11.54
CA CYS A 153 12.92 -6.46 -10.29
C CYS A 153 11.85 -7.42 -9.76
N GLY A 154 10.58 -7.00 -9.79
CA GLY A 154 9.46 -7.86 -9.42
C GLY A 154 9.38 -9.13 -10.27
N CYS A 155 9.44 -8.99 -11.60
CA CYS A 155 9.48 -10.15 -12.50
C CYS A 155 10.68 -11.06 -12.21
N TYR A 156 11.88 -10.49 -12.03
CA TYR A 156 13.07 -11.28 -11.74
C TYR A 156 12.90 -12.10 -10.46
N ILE A 157 12.44 -11.48 -9.36
CA ILE A 157 12.24 -12.18 -8.09
C ILE A 157 11.20 -13.30 -8.24
N SER A 158 10.11 -13.08 -8.98
CA SER A 158 9.06 -14.08 -9.18
C SER A 158 9.47 -15.28 -10.04
N PHE A 159 10.47 -15.15 -10.91
CA PHE A 159 10.94 -16.24 -11.79
C PHE A 159 12.30 -16.83 -11.39
N ALA A 160 13.06 -16.15 -10.53
CA ALA A 160 14.39 -16.57 -10.09
C ALA A 160 14.39 -17.32 -8.73
N VAL A 161 13.27 -17.34 -8.02
CA VAL A 161 13.04 -18.08 -6.76
C VAL A 161 12.00 -19.17 -7.00
#